data_AF-A0A0Q7JG79-F1
#
_entry.id   AF-A0A0Q7JG79-F1
#
_cell.length_a   1.000
_cell.length_b   1.000
_cell.length_c   1.000
_cell.angle_alpha   90.00
_cell.angle_beta   90.00
_cell.angle_gamma   90.00
#
_symmetry.space_group_name_H-M   'P 1'
#
loop_
_entity.id
_entity.type
_entity.pdbx_description
1 polymer ?
#
loop_
_entity_poly.entity_id
_entity_poly.type
_entity_poly.pdbx_seq_one_letter_code
_entity_poly.pdbx_strand_id
1 'polypeptide(L)'
;MGNIEQLIMNIIMLIFSKHRRLVFTAFNQSKYYDAVNKLKSHGISYRSRITSHDTGTVGSGRNDNSQYDIYVKKDEVYLAEKAINS
;
A
#
# COMPACT_ATOMS: atom_id res chain seq x y z
N MET A 1 -8.35 -35.80 4.51
CA MET A 1 -8.21 -34.39 4.94
C MET A 1 -8.90 -34.23 6.28
N GLY A 2 -8.17 -33.96 7.36
CA GLY A 2 -8.74 -33.80 8.71
C GLY A 2 -9.30 -32.39 8.93
N ASN A 3 -10.26 -32.25 9.85
CA ASN A 3 -10.90 -30.97 10.23
C ASN A 3 -9.89 -29.86 10.59
N ILE A 4 -8.72 -30.22 11.11
CA ILE A 4 -7.65 -29.27 11.49
C ILE A 4 -7.05 -28.57 10.28
N GLU A 5 -6.76 -29.30 9.19
CA GLU A 5 -6.23 -28.73 7.95
C GLU A 5 -7.22 -27.71 7.34
N GLN A 6 -8.51 -27.98 7.48
CA GLN A 6 -9.58 -27.11 7.00
C GLN A 6 -9.72 -25.85 7.85
N LEU A 7 -9.56 -25.98 9.17
CA LEU A 7 -9.52 -24.84 10.10
C LEU A 7 -8.29 -23.95 9.82
N ILE A 8 -7.12 -24.56 9.63
CA ILE A 8 -5.87 -23.86 9.30
C ILE A 8 -6.01 -23.12 7.97
N MET A 9 -6.53 -23.77 6.92
CA MET A 9 -6.79 -23.14 5.63
C MET A 9 -7.77 -21.96 5.73
N ASN A 10 -8.85 -22.10 6.52
CA ASN A 10 -9.79 -21.00 6.72
C ASN A 10 -9.17 -19.81 7.45
N ILE A 11 -8.35 -20.04 8.48
CA ILE A 11 -7.64 -18.98 9.19
C ILE A 11 -6.62 -18.29 8.27
N ILE A 12 -5.87 -19.08 7.48
CA ILE A 12 -4.96 -18.57 6.46
C ILE A 12 -5.72 -17.69 5.47
N MET A 13 -6.81 -18.18 4.87
CA MET A 13 -7.60 -17.40 3.91
C MET A 13 -8.19 -16.12 4.52
N LEU A 14 -8.55 -16.15 5.80
CA LEU A 14 -9.04 -14.97 6.52
C LEU A 14 -7.95 -13.90 6.69
N ILE A 15 -6.71 -14.30 7.00
CA ILE A 15 -5.56 -13.40 7.16
C ILE A 15 -5.00 -12.92 5.80
N PHE A 16 -5.20 -13.69 4.73
CA PHE A 16 -4.81 -13.35 3.36
C PHE A 16 -5.95 -12.73 2.55
N SER A 17 -6.75 -11.87 3.18
CA SER A 17 -7.84 -11.13 2.52
C SER A 17 -7.36 -10.47 1.22
N LYS A 18 -7.96 -10.88 0.09
CA LYS A 18 -7.63 -10.40 -1.27
C LYS A 18 -7.92 -8.91 -1.46
N HIS A 19 -8.77 -8.35 -0.60
CA HIS A 19 -9.22 -6.98 -0.66
C HIS A 19 -8.20 -6.04 -0.02
N ARG A 20 -7.66 -5.13 -0.84
CA ARG A 20 -6.81 -4.03 -0.39
C ARG A 20 -7.58 -2.72 -0.41
N ARG A 21 -7.25 -1.81 0.50
CA ARG A 21 -7.83 -0.47 0.63
C ARG A 21 -6.75 0.58 0.47
N LEU A 22 -7.08 1.67 -0.23
CA LEU A 22 -6.24 2.84 -0.34
C LEU A 22 -6.13 3.51 1.03
N VAL A 23 -4.91 3.78 1.48
CA VAL A 23 -4.65 4.44 2.79
C VAL A 23 -3.82 5.70 2.66
N PHE A 24 -3.13 5.90 1.53
CA PHE A 24 -2.32 7.10 1.32
C PHE A 24 -2.19 7.39 -0.16
N THR A 25 -2.27 8.68 -0.51
CA THR A 25 -1.95 9.18 -1.84
C THR A 25 -0.94 10.31 -1.68
N ALA A 26 0.19 10.20 -2.37
CA ALA A 26 1.20 11.26 -2.46
C ALA A 26 1.35 11.72 -3.90
N PHE A 27 1.53 13.03 -4.08
CA PHE A 27 1.85 13.65 -5.37
C PHE A 27 3.33 14.02 -5.49
N ASN A 28 4.16 13.47 -4.60
CA ASN A 28 5.60 13.60 -4.68
C ASN A 28 6.27 12.30 -4.23
N GLN A 29 7.40 11.99 -4.84
CA GLN A 29 8.15 10.79 -4.53
C GLN A 29 8.67 10.75 -3.08
N SER A 30 9.03 11.90 -2.50
CA SER A 30 9.57 11.98 -1.13
C SER A 30 8.54 11.56 -0.06
N LYS A 31 7.30 12.07 -0.10
CA LYS A 31 6.23 11.68 0.85
C LYS A 31 5.82 10.22 0.63
N TYR A 32 5.87 9.73 -0.60
CA TYR A 32 5.65 8.31 -0.88
C TYR A 32 6.67 7.43 -0.14
N TYR A 33 7.97 7.74 -0.27
CA TYR A 33 9.01 6.95 0.41
C TYR A 33 8.96 7.07 1.92
N ASP A 34 8.61 8.25 2.45
CA ASP A 34 8.42 8.44 3.89
C ASP A 34 7.29 7.52 4.41
N ALA A 35 6.11 7.56 3.78
CA ALA A 35 4.99 6.68 4.14
C ALA A 35 5.35 5.19 4.02
N VAL A 36 6.05 4.80 2.95
CA VAL A 36 6.53 3.42 2.76
C VAL A 36 7.49 3.00 3.87
N ASN A 37 8.42 3.85 4.28
CA ASN A 37 9.38 3.54 5.33
C ASN A 37 8.68 3.33 6.68
N LYS A 38 7.68 4.14 6.99
CA LYS A 38 6.84 3.96 8.18
C LYS A 38 6.03 2.65 8.13
N LEU A 39 5.43 2.31 6.99
CA LEU A 39 4.72 1.03 6.87
C LEU A 39 5.68 -0.17 7.04
N LYS A 40 6.89 -0.09 6.48
CA LYS A 40 7.91 -1.12 6.64
C LYS A 40 8.40 -1.27 8.08
N SER A 41 8.63 -0.16 8.80
CA SER A 41 9.08 -0.23 10.20
C SER A 41 8.03 -0.86 11.11
N HIS A 42 6.75 -0.77 10.76
CA HIS A 42 5.64 -1.42 11.45
C HIS A 42 5.31 -2.83 10.90
N GLY A 43 6.05 -3.35 9.93
CA GLY A 43 5.83 -4.69 9.35
C GLY A 43 4.57 -4.83 8.49
N ILE A 44 4.01 -3.71 8.02
CA ILE A 44 2.74 -3.69 7.29
C ILE A 44 2.96 -3.95 5.80
N SER A 45 2.27 -4.95 5.24
CA SER A 45 2.34 -5.26 3.81
C SER A 45 1.54 -4.26 2.98
N TYR A 46 2.20 -3.61 2.03
CA TYR A 46 1.58 -2.63 1.15
C TYR A 46 1.75 -2.98 -0.34
N ARG A 47 0.92 -2.38 -1.18
CA ARG A 47 1.01 -2.39 -2.64
C ARG A 47 0.96 -0.96 -3.13
N SER A 48 1.90 -0.58 -3.98
CA SER A 48 1.93 0.76 -4.58
C SER A 48 1.34 0.73 -5.99
N ARG A 49 0.61 1.78 -6.35
CA ARG A 49 0.24 2.09 -7.73
C ARG A 49 0.78 3.48 -8.04
N ILE A 50 1.58 3.57 -9.10
CA ILE A 50 2.16 4.83 -9.56
C ILE A 50 1.45 5.20 -10.86
N THR A 51 0.83 6.37 -10.88
CA THR A 51 0.15 6.93 -12.05
C THR A 51 0.87 8.21 -12.46
N SER A 52 1.63 8.17 -13.53
CA SER A 52 2.33 9.33 -14.06
C SER A 52 1.47 10.02 -15.12
N HIS A 53 1.20 11.31 -14.93
CA HIS A 53 0.50 12.14 -15.92
C HIS A 53 1.51 12.81 -16.86
N ASP A 54 2.39 12.01 -17.46
CA ASP A 54 3.36 12.52 -18.44
C ASP A 54 2.63 12.74 -19.77
N THR A 55 2.30 13.99 -20.09
CA THR A 55 1.60 14.37 -21.33
C THR A 55 2.53 14.44 -22.54
N GLY A 56 3.54 13.57 -22.61
CA GLY A 56 4.27 13.28 -23.85
C GLY A 56 5.04 14.44 -24.47
N THR A 57 5.47 15.43 -23.69
CA THR A 57 6.32 16.51 -24.21
C THR A 57 7.76 16.27 -23.82
N VAL A 58 8.55 15.74 -24.76
CA VAL A 58 10.01 15.59 -24.65
C VAL A 58 10.60 16.95 -24.29
N GLY A 59 10.98 17.13 -23.02
CA GLY A 59 11.62 18.35 -22.53
C GLY A 59 10.88 19.14 -21.44
N SER A 60 9.67 18.76 -21.02
CA SER A 60 9.09 19.36 -19.81
C SER A 60 9.80 18.81 -18.57
N GLY A 61 10.27 19.74 -17.72
CA GLY A 61 11.19 19.46 -16.62
C GLY A 61 10.69 18.43 -15.62
N ARG A 62 11.59 18.12 -14.68
CA ARG A 62 11.50 17.16 -13.55
C ARG A 62 10.34 17.43 -12.56
N ASN A 63 9.18 17.82 -13.05
CA ASN A 63 7.99 17.99 -12.25
C ASN A 63 7.38 16.60 -12.13
N ASP A 64 7.61 15.97 -10.99
CA ASP A 64 7.07 14.66 -10.63
C ASP A 64 5.55 14.77 -10.51
N ASN A 65 4.85 14.83 -11.65
CA ASN A 65 3.39 14.83 -11.75
C ASN A 65 2.84 13.40 -11.62
N SER A 66 3.51 12.61 -10.78
CA SER A 66 3.16 11.23 -10.49
C SER A 66 2.33 11.19 -9.22
N GLN A 67 1.21 10.49 -9.30
CA GLN A 67 0.41 10.11 -8.15
C GLN A 67 0.86 8.74 -7.66
N TYR A 68 1.20 8.66 -6.38
CA TYR A 68 1.62 7.45 -5.69
C TYR A 68 0.53 7.03 -4.70
N ASP A 69 -0.20 5.98 -5.05
CA ASP A 69 -1.26 5.42 -4.24
C ASP A 69 -0.74 4.19 -3.48
N ILE A 70 -0.97 4.13 -2.17
CA ILE A 70 -0.57 3.02 -1.30
C ILE A 70 -1.81 2.27 -0.81
N TYR A 71 -1.81 0.96 -1.04
CA TYR A 71 -2.89 0.06 -0.64
C TYR A 71 -2.41 -1.00 0.35
N VAL A 72 -3.15 -1.20 1.44
CA VAL A 72 -2.87 -2.24 2.46
C VAL A 72 -4.04 -3.22 2.55
N LYS A 73 -3.85 -4.34 3.26
CA LYS A 73 -4.95 -5.27 3.54
C LYS A 73 -6.06 -4.55 4.32
N LYS A 74 -7.32 -4.90 4.06
CA LYS A 74 -8.48 -4.29 4.72
C LYS A 74 -8.36 -4.29 6.26
N ASP A 75 -7.85 -5.37 6.83
CA ASP A 75 -7.78 -5.55 8.29
C ASP A 75 -6.61 -4.77 8.92
N GLU A 76 -5.68 -4.26 8.10
CA GLU A 76 -4.51 -3.50 8.53
C GLU A 76 -4.66 -1.99 8.28
N VAL A 77 -5.81 -1.53 7.76
CA VAL A 77 -6.04 -0.11 7.41
C VAL A 77 -5.79 0.82 8.60
N TYR A 78 -6.38 0.52 9.75
CA TYR A 78 -6.22 1.34 10.95
C TYR A 78 -4.76 1.40 11.43
N LEU A 79 -4.04 0.27 11.39
CA LEU A 79 -2.63 0.22 11.75
C LEU A 79 -1.77 1.00 10.76
N ALA A 80 -2.09 0.93 9.47
CA ALA A 80 -1.40 1.66 8.42
C ALA A 80 -1.59 3.17 8.55
N GLU A 81 -2.82 3.63 8.79
CA GLU A 81 -3.13 5.05 9.02
C GLU A 81 -2.39 5.57 10.26
N LYS A 82 -2.36 4.79 11.34
CA LYS A 82 -1.61 5.15 12.55
C LYS A 82 -0.11 5.24 12.28
N ALA A 83 0.46 4.27 11.55
CA ALA A 83 1.89 4.25 11.22
C ALA A 83 2.30 5.43 10.31
N ILE A 84 1.45 5.81 9.36
CA ILE A 84 1.75 6.93 8.46
C ILE A 84 1.73 8.27 9.22
N ASN A 85 0.82 8.41 10.18
CA ASN A 85 0.64 9.63 10.98
C ASN A 85 1.51 9.70 12.25
N SER A 86 2.30 8.66 12.56
CA SER A 86 3.26 8.67 13.68
C SER A 86 4.58 9.35 13.36
#